data_AF-A0A7W1R914-F1
#
_entry.id   AF-A0A7W1R914-F1
#
_cell.length_a   1.000
_cell.length_b   1.000
_cell.length_c   1.000
_cell.angle_alpha   90.00
_cell.angle_beta   90.00
_cell.angle_gamma   90.00
#
_symmetry.space_group_name_H-M   'P 1'
#
loop_
_entity.id
_entity.type
_entity.pdbx_description
1 polymer ?
#
loop_
_entity_poly.entity_id
_entity_poly.type
_entity_poly.pdbx_seq_one_letter_code
_entity_poly.pdbx_strand_id
1 'polypeptide(L)'
;MHKRFQATLLMAVMALMLLTGAQLGRRVTATTTATASAQLASLPASDIIIFVDTQRLVSDTLPNFLANDPALVAKVNAKLDRFQKETGIDPRSFDSLSIGLRFDAPSAGSDCKFVAIAHGNFNAASLIDTAFETARKKENIGREEQTYEGKKIFVLTRKRDQDDNASPSNKTDAHRMAVAEMDASTIALGDLESIRATVNPGAARVEQSLVDLATRTPNAFAGFAGNLPPGAAKSFRLGNGRADK
;
A
#
# COMPACT_ATOMS: atom_id res chain seq x y z
N MET A 1 -10.51 1.16 18.58
CA MET A 1 -9.76 2.28 17.95
C MET A 1 -8.64 1.82 17.00
N HIS A 2 -8.07 0.61 17.11
CA HIS A 2 -7.19 0.00 16.07
C HIS A 2 -7.78 0.07 14.66
N LYS A 3 -9.10 -0.17 14.56
CA LYS A 3 -9.83 -0.11 13.30
C LYS A 3 -9.89 1.27 12.66
N ARG A 4 -9.72 2.38 13.39
CA ARG A 4 -9.93 3.73 12.82
C ARG A 4 -8.71 4.22 12.07
N PHE A 5 -7.50 4.10 12.61
CA PHE A 5 -6.28 4.52 11.92
C PHE A 5 -5.94 3.59 10.73
N GLN A 6 -6.12 2.27 10.91
CA GLN A 6 -6.10 1.34 9.78
C GLN A 6 -7.23 1.64 8.80
N ALA A 7 -8.46 1.93 9.24
CA ALA A 7 -9.53 2.30 8.30
C ALA A 7 -9.24 3.62 7.58
N THR A 8 -8.59 4.62 8.16
CA THR A 8 -8.34 5.88 7.42
C THR A 8 -7.26 5.70 6.36
N LEU A 9 -6.20 4.94 6.66
CA LEU A 9 -5.15 4.62 5.69
C LEU A 9 -5.67 3.63 4.62
N LEU A 10 -6.42 2.61 5.03
CA LEU A 10 -7.08 1.66 4.15
C LEU A 10 -8.23 2.31 3.36
N MET A 11 -8.89 3.35 3.89
CA MET A 11 -9.87 4.17 3.16
C MET A 11 -9.19 5.11 2.17
N ALA A 12 -7.98 5.60 2.45
CA ALA A 12 -7.21 6.36 1.46
C ALA A 12 -6.81 5.46 0.28
N VAL A 13 -6.43 4.20 0.55
CA VAL A 13 -6.15 3.18 -0.48
C VAL A 13 -7.44 2.70 -1.18
N MET A 14 -8.54 2.47 -0.47
CA MET A 14 -9.83 2.08 -1.07
C MET A 14 -10.53 3.22 -1.83
N ALA A 15 -10.40 4.48 -1.40
CA ALA A 15 -10.94 5.61 -2.13
C ALA A 15 -10.26 5.77 -3.50
N LEU A 16 -9.03 5.27 -3.65
CA LEU A 16 -8.34 5.18 -4.93
C LEU A 16 -8.86 4.03 -5.81
N MET A 17 -9.44 2.97 -5.23
CA MET A 17 -9.99 1.81 -5.95
C MET A 17 -11.40 2.03 -6.53
N LEU A 18 -12.16 3.01 -6.04
CA LEU A 18 -13.56 3.22 -6.44
C LEU A 18 -13.75 4.00 -7.77
N LEU A 19 -12.67 4.33 -8.48
CA LEU A 19 -12.74 4.90 -9.83
C LEU A 19 -12.28 3.87 -10.88
N THR A 20 -13.05 2.81 -11.07
CA THR A 20 -12.86 1.88 -12.20
C THR A 20 -14.09 1.90 -13.11
N GLY A 21 -14.10 2.88 -14.02
CA GLY A 21 -14.99 2.93 -15.16
C GLY A 21 -14.17 2.95 -16.44
N ALA A 22 -14.27 1.87 -17.22
CA ALA A 22 -13.84 1.63 -18.61
C ALA A 22 -12.84 2.61 -19.24
N GLN A 23 -11.68 2.09 -19.69
CA GLN A 23 -10.88 2.77 -20.70
C GLN A 23 -10.62 1.88 -21.92
N LEU A 24 -11.11 2.38 -23.06
CA LEU A 24 -10.73 1.96 -24.41
C LEU A 24 -9.30 2.40 -24.72
N GLY A 25 -8.64 1.58 -25.53
CA GLY A 25 -7.20 1.59 -25.74
C GLY A 25 -6.63 2.85 -26.37
N ARG A 26 -5.46 3.23 -25.85
CA ARG A 26 -4.43 3.97 -26.58
C ARG A 26 -3.07 3.37 -26.23
N ARG A 27 -2.24 3.18 -27.26
CA ARG A 27 -0.92 2.53 -27.19
C ARG A 27 0.11 3.49 -26.60
N VAL A 28 0.74 3.13 -25.48
CA VAL A 28 2.06 3.60 -25.02
C VAL A 28 2.84 2.45 -24.36
N THR A 29 4.16 2.60 -24.35
CA THR A 29 5.35 1.72 -24.32
C THR A 29 5.51 0.62 -23.27
N ALA A 30 6.25 -0.43 -23.67
CA ALA A 30 6.69 -1.59 -22.87
C ALA A 30 7.40 -1.26 -21.54
N THR A 31 7.91 -0.04 -21.37
CA THR A 31 8.62 0.43 -20.17
C THR A 31 7.72 0.45 -18.93
N THR A 32 6.45 0.85 -19.05
CA THR A 32 5.52 0.91 -17.90
C THR A 32 5.13 -0.49 -17.41
N THR A 33 4.93 -1.43 -18.33
CA THR A 33 4.71 -2.84 -17.98
C THR A 33 5.95 -3.46 -17.32
N ALA A 34 7.15 -3.11 -17.78
CA ALA A 34 8.40 -3.53 -17.17
C ALA A 34 8.55 -3.00 -15.73
N THR A 35 8.28 -1.71 -15.49
CA THR A 35 8.33 -1.12 -14.14
C THR A 35 7.29 -1.74 -13.20
N ALA A 36 6.05 -1.92 -13.66
CA ALA A 36 5.00 -2.60 -12.90
C ALA A 36 5.40 -4.04 -12.53
N SER A 37 5.94 -4.79 -13.50
CA SER A 37 6.39 -6.17 -13.29
C SER A 37 7.56 -6.26 -12.31
N ALA A 38 8.54 -5.37 -12.39
CA ALA A 38 9.69 -5.34 -11.49
C ALA A 38 9.28 -5.01 -10.05
N GLN A 39 8.37 -4.05 -9.87
CA GLN A 39 7.89 -3.66 -8.55
C GLN A 39 6.99 -4.73 -7.93
N LEU A 40 6.10 -5.35 -8.71
CA LEU A 40 5.31 -6.48 -8.24
C LEU A 40 6.19 -7.68 -7.90
N ALA A 41 7.20 -8.01 -8.71
CA ALA A 41 8.15 -9.10 -8.43
C ALA A 41 9.00 -8.85 -7.17
N SER A 42 9.14 -7.60 -6.74
CA SER A 42 9.82 -7.26 -5.49
C SER A 42 8.97 -7.55 -4.24
N LEU A 43 7.67 -7.81 -4.39
CA LEU A 43 6.82 -8.19 -3.27
C LEU A 43 7.25 -9.55 -2.70
N PRO A 44 7.16 -9.73 -1.36
CA PRO A 44 7.33 -11.04 -0.75
C PRO A 44 6.19 -11.97 -1.19
N ALA A 45 6.34 -13.27 -0.91
CA ALA A 45 5.31 -14.27 -1.18
C ALA A 45 3.93 -13.77 -0.71
N SER A 46 3.01 -13.63 -1.66
CA SER A 46 1.69 -13.01 -1.50
C SER A 46 0.64 -13.84 -2.24
N ASP A 47 -0.54 -13.97 -1.65
CA ASP A 47 -1.71 -14.63 -2.26
C ASP A 47 -2.52 -13.67 -3.11
N ILE A 48 -2.51 -12.37 -2.79
CA ILE A 48 -3.11 -11.30 -3.59
C ILE A 48 -2.06 -10.22 -3.82
N ILE A 49 -1.99 -9.74 -5.05
CA ILE A 49 -1.21 -8.56 -5.40
C ILE A 49 -2.08 -7.52 -6.10
N ILE A 50 -1.78 -6.26 -5.83
CA ILE A 50 -2.41 -5.10 -6.45
C ILE A 50 -1.30 -4.16 -6.87
N PHE A 51 -1.42 -3.60 -8.06
CA PHE A 51 -0.57 -2.54 -8.58
C PHE A 51 -1.42 -1.36 -9.01
N VAL A 52 -0.94 -0.14 -8.74
CA VAL A 52 -1.52 1.11 -9.21
C VAL A 52 -0.41 2.00 -9.74
N ASP A 53 -0.55 2.45 -10.98
CA ASP A 53 0.22 3.52 -11.62
C ASP A 53 -0.47 4.85 -11.30
N THR A 54 0.00 5.49 -10.24
CA THR A 54 -0.54 6.75 -9.74
C THR A 54 -0.25 7.89 -10.70
N GLN A 55 0.94 7.88 -11.32
CA GLN A 55 1.32 8.91 -12.28
C GLN A 55 0.35 8.93 -13.45
N ARG A 56 0.06 7.77 -14.06
CA ARG A 56 -0.89 7.64 -15.17
C ARG A 56 -2.33 7.91 -14.75
N LEU A 57 -2.72 7.49 -13.53
CA LEU A 57 -4.03 7.81 -12.99
C LEU A 57 -4.23 9.34 -12.95
N VAL A 58 -3.24 10.08 -12.46
CA VAL A 58 -3.32 11.54 -12.30
C VAL A 58 -3.07 12.31 -13.60
N SER A 59 -2.16 11.85 -14.47
CA SER A 59 -1.80 12.55 -15.71
C SER A 59 -2.76 12.29 -16.85
N ASP A 60 -3.27 11.06 -16.97
CA ASP A 60 -4.01 10.62 -18.16
C ASP A 60 -5.47 10.37 -17.81
N THR A 61 -5.74 9.59 -16.76
CA THR A 61 -7.09 9.10 -16.49
C THR A 61 -7.97 10.17 -15.87
N LEU A 62 -7.47 10.83 -14.82
CA LEU A 62 -8.21 11.83 -14.06
C LEU A 62 -8.58 13.06 -14.93
N PRO A 63 -7.66 13.65 -15.73
CA PRO A 63 -8.01 14.80 -16.55
C PRO A 63 -9.01 14.46 -17.64
N ASN A 64 -8.90 13.26 -18.23
CA ASN A 64 -9.87 12.80 -19.25
C ASN A 64 -11.25 12.52 -18.64
N PHE A 65 -11.31 11.95 -17.43
CA PHE A 65 -12.57 11.71 -16.73
C PHE A 65 -13.23 13.03 -16.28
N LEU A 66 -12.42 13.98 -15.83
CA LEU A 66 -12.88 15.28 -15.34
C LEU A 66 -12.93 16.37 -16.41
N ALA A 67 -12.65 16.05 -17.68
CA ALA A 67 -12.59 17.02 -18.78
C ALA A 67 -13.90 17.83 -18.94
N ASN A 68 -15.02 17.24 -18.52
CA ASN A 68 -16.34 17.87 -18.60
C ASN A 68 -16.77 18.57 -17.30
N ASP A 69 -15.95 18.56 -16.24
CA ASP A 69 -16.28 19.18 -14.95
C ASP A 69 -15.07 19.89 -14.30
N PRO A 70 -14.83 21.16 -14.68
CA PRO A 70 -13.76 21.98 -14.11
C PRO A 70 -13.90 22.21 -12.59
N ALA A 71 -15.13 22.18 -12.06
CA ALA A 71 -15.38 22.37 -10.64
C ALA A 71 -14.90 21.15 -9.82
N LEU A 72 -15.09 19.94 -10.35
CA LEU A 72 -14.52 18.72 -9.76
C LEU A 72 -13.00 18.70 -9.83
N VAL A 73 -12.37 19.16 -10.92
CA VAL A 73 -10.91 19.30 -11.02
C VAL A 73 -10.38 20.21 -9.91
N ALA A 74 -10.98 21.40 -9.75
CA ALA A 74 -10.59 22.34 -8.71
C ALA A 74 -10.75 21.72 -7.31
N LYS A 75 -11.83 20.97 -7.07
CA LYS A 75 -12.09 20.28 -5.80
C LYS A 75 -11.07 19.18 -5.50
N VAL A 76 -10.66 18.41 -6.50
CA VAL A 76 -9.61 17.38 -6.33
C VAL A 76 -8.27 18.04 -6.01
N ASN A 77 -7.88 19.07 -6.77
CA ASN A 77 -6.64 19.81 -6.49
C ASN A 77 -6.64 20.43 -5.09
N ALA A 78 -7.74 21.06 -4.68
CA ALA A 78 -7.86 21.60 -3.33
C ALA A 78 -7.73 20.52 -2.24
N LYS A 79 -8.22 19.30 -2.48
CA LYS A 79 -8.05 18.17 -1.54
C LYS A 79 -6.60 17.68 -1.48
N LEU A 80 -5.92 17.60 -2.63
CA LEU A 80 -4.50 17.22 -2.69
C LEU A 80 -3.65 18.26 -1.96
N ASP A 81 -3.87 19.54 -2.21
CA ASP A 81 -3.13 20.62 -1.57
C ASP A 81 -3.41 20.69 -0.07
N ARG A 82 -4.66 20.42 0.33
CA ARG A 82 -5.03 20.30 1.74
C ARG A 82 -4.33 19.11 2.40
N PHE A 83 -4.29 17.97 1.73
CA PHE A 83 -3.58 16.79 2.24
C PHE A 83 -2.09 17.09 2.43
N GLN A 84 -1.45 17.72 1.45
CA GLN A 84 -0.05 18.14 1.55
C GLN A 84 0.16 19.12 2.70
N LYS A 85 -0.73 20.10 2.89
CA LYS A 85 -0.64 21.05 4.03
C LYS A 85 -0.81 20.37 5.38
N GLU A 86 -1.72 19.40 5.49
CA GLU A 86 -2.05 18.74 6.76
C GLU A 86 -1.09 17.60 7.14
N THR A 87 -0.41 17.01 6.15
CA THR A 87 0.44 15.83 6.35
C THR A 87 1.91 16.06 6.00
N GLY A 88 2.22 17.12 5.25
CA GLY A 88 3.53 17.35 4.66
C GLY A 88 3.84 16.46 3.44
N ILE A 89 2.93 15.58 3.04
CA ILE A 89 3.13 14.59 1.98
C ILE A 89 2.39 15.03 0.72
N ASP A 90 3.08 15.15 -0.41
CA ASP A 90 2.45 15.40 -1.71
C ASP A 90 2.04 14.07 -2.37
N PRO A 91 0.74 13.77 -2.55
CA PRO A 91 0.29 12.56 -3.22
C PRO A 91 0.71 12.47 -4.69
N ARG A 92 1.05 13.61 -5.32
CA ARG A 92 1.50 13.67 -6.71
C ARG A 92 2.95 13.23 -6.88
N SER A 93 3.70 13.11 -5.78
CA SER A 93 5.09 12.62 -5.79
C SER A 93 5.18 11.10 -5.93
N PHE A 94 4.09 10.36 -5.79
CA PHE A 94 4.07 8.91 -5.97
C PHE A 94 3.86 8.55 -7.44
N ASP A 95 4.74 7.74 -7.99
CA ASP A 95 4.62 7.23 -9.36
C ASP A 95 3.76 5.97 -9.36
N SER A 96 4.00 5.08 -8.40
CA SER A 96 3.35 3.78 -8.34
C SER A 96 3.23 3.21 -6.93
N LEU A 97 2.23 2.35 -6.74
CA LEU A 97 1.94 1.65 -5.50
C LEU A 97 1.72 0.17 -5.79
N SER A 98 2.46 -0.69 -5.09
CA SER A 98 2.28 -2.14 -5.11
C SER A 98 1.87 -2.62 -3.74
N ILE A 99 0.91 -3.53 -3.66
CA ILE A 99 0.41 -4.09 -2.41
C ILE A 99 0.41 -5.61 -2.53
N GLY A 100 1.01 -6.30 -1.56
CA GLY A 100 0.94 -7.74 -1.38
C GLY A 100 0.12 -8.07 -0.13
N LEU A 101 -0.76 -9.05 -0.24
CA LEU A 101 -1.52 -9.62 0.87
C LEU A 101 -1.26 -11.12 0.95
N ARG A 102 -1.11 -11.64 2.16
CA ARG A 102 -0.89 -13.08 2.42
C ARG A 102 -1.79 -13.56 3.55
N PHE A 103 -2.33 -14.76 3.39
CA PHE A 103 -3.20 -15.45 4.35
C PHE A 103 -2.50 -16.70 4.87
N ASP A 104 -2.23 -16.76 6.17
CA ASP A 104 -1.50 -17.89 6.75
C ASP A 104 -2.38 -19.13 7.07
N ALA A 105 -3.70 -19.12 6.78
CA ALA A 105 -4.57 -20.29 7.04
C ALA A 105 -5.84 -20.41 6.16
N PRO A 106 -6.39 -21.64 6.01
CA PRO A 106 -7.59 -21.93 5.20
C PRO A 106 -8.94 -21.71 5.91
N SER A 107 -8.97 -21.19 7.15
CA SER A 107 -10.23 -20.99 7.91
C SER A 107 -10.55 -19.51 8.11
N ALA A 108 -11.74 -19.09 7.68
CA ALA A 108 -12.25 -17.72 7.72
C ALA A 108 -12.05 -17.06 9.11
N GLY A 109 -11.17 -16.06 9.17
CA GLY A 109 -10.77 -15.33 10.37
C GLY A 109 -9.26 -15.12 10.53
N SER A 110 -8.47 -15.58 9.56
CA SER A 110 -7.01 -15.77 9.63
C SER A 110 -6.21 -14.47 9.50
N ASP A 111 -5.08 -14.42 10.21
CA ASP A 111 -4.07 -13.36 10.15
C ASP A 111 -3.72 -13.02 8.69
N CYS A 112 -4.13 -11.83 8.25
CA CYS A 112 -3.81 -11.28 6.96
C CYS A 112 -2.57 -10.41 7.12
N LYS A 113 -1.47 -10.84 6.52
CA LYS A 113 -0.25 -10.06 6.40
C LYS A 113 -0.35 -9.16 5.17
N PHE A 114 0.24 -7.98 5.25
CA PHE A 114 0.30 -7.06 4.15
C PHE A 114 1.61 -6.31 4.08
N VAL A 115 2.00 -5.97 2.86
CA VAL A 115 3.02 -4.97 2.57
C VAL A 115 2.58 -4.11 1.41
N ALA A 116 2.81 -2.81 1.54
CA ALA A 116 2.66 -1.83 0.50
C ALA A 116 4.05 -1.25 0.19
N ILE A 117 4.43 -1.23 -1.08
CA ILE A 117 5.65 -0.62 -1.59
C ILE A 117 5.25 0.55 -2.48
N ALA A 118 5.63 1.76 -2.10
CA ALA A 118 5.40 2.96 -2.87
C ALA A 118 6.72 3.47 -3.46
N HIS A 119 6.70 3.78 -4.75
CA HIS A 119 7.82 4.37 -5.49
C HIS A 119 7.40 5.73 -6.02
N GLY A 120 8.31 6.70 -6.05
CA GLY A 120 8.02 8.00 -6.61
C GLY A 120 9.19 8.99 -6.60
N ASN A 121 8.91 10.20 -7.04
CA ASN A 121 9.83 11.33 -6.98
C ASN A 121 9.79 12.02 -5.61
N PHE A 122 10.25 11.32 -4.58
CA PHE A 122 10.40 11.84 -3.22
C PHE A 122 11.71 11.37 -2.59
N ASN A 123 12.11 11.99 -1.49
CA ASN A 123 13.18 11.47 -0.64
C ASN A 123 12.58 10.57 0.44
N ALA A 124 12.86 9.26 0.36
CA ALA A 124 12.25 8.24 1.22
C ALA A 124 12.50 8.51 2.71
N ALA A 125 13.75 8.83 3.10
CA ALA A 125 14.09 9.18 4.48
C ALA A 125 13.30 10.37 5.01
N SER A 126 13.22 11.46 4.24
CA SER A 126 12.49 12.68 4.63
C SER A 126 10.98 12.45 4.71
N LEU A 127 10.45 11.65 3.79
CA LEU A 127 9.03 11.27 3.78
C LEU A 127 8.68 10.43 5.00
N ILE A 128 9.53 9.47 5.35
CA ILE A 128 9.39 8.64 6.56
C ILE A 128 9.39 9.54 7.80
N ASP A 129 10.37 10.44 7.94
CA ASP A 129 10.45 11.37 9.08
C ASP A 129 9.20 12.27 9.18
N THR A 130 8.75 12.84 8.07
CA THR A 130 7.53 13.67 8.00
C THR A 130 6.27 12.88 8.41
N ALA A 131 6.15 11.65 7.92
CA ALA A 131 5.04 10.75 8.28
C ALA A 131 5.07 10.42 9.78
N PHE A 132 6.26 10.17 10.33
CA PHE A 132 6.46 9.91 11.76
C PHE A 132 6.10 11.11 12.64
N GLU A 133 6.55 12.31 12.29
CA GLU A 133 6.19 13.51 13.04
C GLU A 133 4.69 13.75 13.06
N THR A 134 4.04 13.56 11.91
CA THR A 134 2.58 13.69 11.78
C THR A 134 1.86 12.64 12.61
N ALA A 135 2.30 11.38 12.56
CA ALA A 135 1.75 10.27 13.33
C ALA A 135 1.95 10.46 14.84
N ARG A 136 3.13 10.95 15.27
CA ARG A 136 3.44 11.25 16.67
C ARG A 136 2.53 12.35 17.22
N LYS A 137 2.32 13.44 16.46
CA LYS A 137 1.44 14.56 16.84
C LYS A 137 -0.02 14.13 17.00
N LYS A 138 -0.51 13.24 16.11
CA LYS A 138 -1.93 12.83 16.09
C LYS A 138 -2.25 11.65 17.01
N GLU A 139 -1.36 10.67 17.11
CA GLU A 139 -1.67 9.34 17.67
C GLU A 139 -0.70 8.89 18.77
N ASN A 140 0.26 9.75 19.17
CA ASN A 140 1.30 9.45 20.18
C ASN A 140 2.05 8.13 19.89
N ILE A 141 2.40 7.94 18.62
CA ILE A 141 3.19 6.82 18.10
C ILE A 141 4.68 7.14 18.29
N GLY A 142 5.43 6.16 18.80
CA GLY A 142 6.89 6.10 18.83
C GLY A 142 7.43 5.24 17.70
N ARG A 143 8.76 5.24 17.56
CA ARG A 143 9.47 4.41 16.60
C ARG A 143 10.69 3.77 17.24
N GLU A 144 10.96 2.54 16.85
CA GLU A 144 12.17 1.80 17.18
C GLU A 144 12.93 1.56 15.89
N GLU A 145 14.18 2.01 15.81
CA GLU A 145 15.03 1.76 14.65
C GLU A 145 15.67 0.37 14.80
N GLN A 146 15.49 -0.47 13.80
CA GLN A 146 16.13 -1.78 13.67
C GLN A 146 16.88 -1.82 12.35
N THR A 147 18.08 -2.40 12.37
CA THR A 147 18.83 -2.69 11.15
C THR A 147 18.62 -4.16 10.78
N TYR A 148 18.22 -4.42 9.54
CA TYR A 148 18.00 -5.76 9.02
C TYR A 148 18.51 -5.84 7.58
N GLU A 149 19.38 -6.81 7.28
CA GLU A 149 20.03 -6.96 5.96
C GLU A 149 20.65 -5.64 5.42
N GLY A 150 21.22 -4.83 6.32
CA GLY A 150 21.83 -3.54 5.99
C GLY A 150 20.84 -2.41 5.65
N LYS A 151 19.52 -2.65 5.74
CA LYS A 151 18.48 -1.62 5.59
C LYS A 151 17.91 -1.20 6.94
N LYS A 152 17.47 0.05 7.01
CA LYS A 152 16.79 0.60 8.19
C LYS A 152 15.30 0.27 8.16
N ILE A 153 14.84 -0.38 9.21
CA ILE A 153 13.44 -0.67 9.48
C ILE A 153 13.03 0.11 10.72
N PHE A 154 11.99 0.93 10.60
CA PHE A 154 11.39 1.66 11.70
C PHE A 154 10.11 0.93 12.14
N VAL A 155 10.16 0.32 13.32
CA VAL A 155 9.02 -0.38 13.90
C VAL A 155 8.17 0.61 14.68
N LEU A 156 6.89 0.73 14.33
CA LEU A 156 5.95 1.62 14.99
C LEU A 156 5.58 1.03 16.36
N THR A 157 5.71 1.82 17.42
CA THR A 157 5.30 1.46 18.78
C THR A 157 4.29 2.48 19.30
N ARG A 158 3.28 2.07 20.06
CA ARG A 158 2.38 3.03 20.73
C ARG A 158 2.91 3.28 22.14
N LYS A 159 3.00 4.53 22.60
CA LYS A 159 3.54 4.82 23.94
C LYS A 159 2.79 4.14 25.09
N ARG A 160 1.52 3.79 24.92
CA ARG A 160 0.76 3.01 25.91
C ARG A 160 1.34 1.61 26.14
N ASP A 161 2.03 1.06 25.14
CA ASP A 161 2.69 -0.25 25.23
C ASP A 161 4.12 -0.13 25.81
N GLN A 162 4.57 1.10 26.11
CA GLN A 162 5.92 1.41 26.60
C GLN A 162 5.98 1.53 28.14
N ASP A 163 4.85 1.83 28.79
CA ASP A 163 4.75 1.97 30.26
C ASP A 163 4.55 0.64 31.00
N ASP A 164 4.19 -0.43 30.29
CA ASP A 164 4.13 -1.78 30.89
C ASP A 164 5.52 -2.42 30.82
N ASN A 165 6.13 -2.51 32.01
CA ASN A 165 7.35 -3.27 32.37
C ASN A 165 7.18 -4.80 32.19
N ALA A 166 6.42 -5.22 31.17
CA ALA A 166 6.13 -6.60 30.84
C ALA A 166 7.22 -7.13 29.90
N SER A 167 7.92 -8.15 30.39
CA SER A 167 8.95 -8.97 29.73
C SER A 167 8.86 -9.00 28.19
N PRO A 168 9.98 -8.78 27.46
CA PRO A 168 10.01 -8.71 26.00
C PRO A 168 9.68 -10.03 25.28
N SER A 169 9.38 -11.11 26.00
CA SER A 169 9.17 -12.45 25.44
C SER A 169 7.71 -12.81 25.09
N ASN A 170 6.70 -11.98 25.45
CA ASN A 170 5.28 -12.34 25.29
C ASN A 170 4.38 -11.28 24.63
N LYS A 171 4.94 -10.21 24.03
CA LYS A 171 4.13 -9.34 23.15
C LYS A 171 4.02 -10.02 21.80
N THR A 172 2.84 -10.55 21.49
CA THR A 172 2.53 -11.19 20.21
C THR A 172 2.97 -10.27 19.07
N ASP A 173 4.08 -10.59 18.41
CA ASP A 173 4.70 -9.81 17.31
C ASP A 173 3.79 -9.66 16.07
N ALA A 174 2.66 -10.36 16.07
CA ALA A 174 1.79 -10.61 14.93
C ALA A 174 1.22 -9.35 14.24
N HIS A 175 1.22 -8.16 14.86
CA HIS A 175 0.64 -6.95 14.26
C HIS A 175 1.47 -5.67 14.48
N ARG A 176 2.80 -5.78 14.67
CA ARG A 176 3.65 -4.59 14.69
C ARG A 176 3.81 -4.05 13.28
N MET A 177 3.34 -2.82 13.06
CA MET A 177 3.55 -2.10 11.82
C MET A 177 5.01 -1.65 11.72
N ALA A 178 5.60 -1.76 10.54
CA ALA A 178 6.95 -1.32 10.25
C ALA A 178 6.99 -0.53 8.93
N VAL A 179 7.96 0.38 8.85
CA VAL A 179 8.28 1.16 7.65
C VAL A 179 9.75 0.95 7.34
N ALA A 180 10.09 0.70 6.09
CA ALA A 180 11.48 0.60 5.66
C ALA A 180 11.75 1.51 4.47
N GLU A 181 12.94 2.11 4.49
CA GLU A 181 13.52 2.73 3.30
C GLU A 181 14.10 1.60 2.44
N MET A 182 13.54 1.39 1.25
CA MET A 182 14.04 0.38 0.31
C MET A 182 15.21 0.95 -0.49
N ASP A 183 15.05 2.18 -0.99
CA ASP A 183 16.04 3.03 -1.65
C ASP A 183 15.62 4.51 -1.51
N ALA A 184 16.35 5.43 -2.15
CA ALA A 184 16.14 6.87 -2.03
C ALA A 184 14.73 7.35 -2.45
N SER A 185 14.03 6.59 -3.30
CA SER A 185 12.73 6.91 -3.90
C SER A 185 11.65 5.85 -3.62
N THR A 186 11.95 4.87 -2.77
CA THR A 186 11.06 3.74 -2.50
C THR A 186 10.92 3.49 -1.01
N ILE A 187 9.67 3.45 -0.55
CA ILE A 187 9.32 3.09 0.83
C ILE A 187 8.48 1.81 0.85
N ALA A 188 8.68 0.99 1.87
CA ALA A 188 7.81 -0.14 2.17
C ALA A 188 7.12 0.08 3.53
N LEU A 189 5.83 -0.25 3.61
CA LEU A 189 5.00 -0.17 4.81
C LEU A 189 4.21 -1.48 4.95
N GLY A 190 4.22 -2.09 6.11
CA GLY A 190 3.50 -3.34 6.32
C GLY A 190 3.62 -3.84 7.75
N ASP A 191 3.24 -5.09 7.98
CA ASP A 191 3.67 -5.79 9.19
C ASP A 191 5.18 -6.07 9.16
N LEU A 192 5.78 -6.17 10.35
CA LEU A 192 7.22 -6.34 10.52
C LEU A 192 7.77 -7.56 9.77
N GLU A 193 7.03 -8.67 9.76
CA GLU A 193 7.45 -9.89 9.05
C GLU A 193 7.46 -9.68 7.54
N SER A 194 6.41 -9.08 6.98
CA SER A 194 6.32 -8.78 5.54
C SER A 194 7.38 -7.78 5.10
N ILE A 195 7.72 -6.80 5.95
CA ILE A 195 8.81 -5.86 5.66
C ILE A 195 10.17 -6.56 5.68
N ARG A 196 10.44 -7.40 6.68
CA ARG A 196 11.66 -8.23 6.70
C ARG A 196 11.75 -9.13 5.48
N ALA A 197 10.65 -9.77 5.07
CA ALA A 197 10.59 -10.58 3.86
C ALA A 197 10.82 -9.76 2.59
N THR A 198 10.30 -8.54 2.51
CA THR A 198 10.55 -7.62 1.39
C THR A 198 12.03 -7.28 1.26
N VAL A 199 12.68 -6.98 2.40
CA VAL A 199 14.08 -6.56 2.48
C VAL A 199 15.06 -7.73 2.25
N ASN A 200 14.71 -8.94 2.68
CA ASN A 200 15.59 -10.11 2.60
C ASN A 200 15.72 -10.63 1.15
N PRO A 201 16.92 -10.61 0.53
CA PRO A 201 17.10 -11.08 -0.84
C PRO A 201 16.86 -12.58 -1.01
N GLY A 202 17.01 -13.38 0.05
CA GLY A 202 16.76 -14.83 0.05
C GLY A 202 15.33 -15.23 0.40
N ALA A 203 14.44 -14.27 0.68
CA ALA A 203 13.04 -14.57 0.96
C ALA A 203 12.25 -14.94 -0.30
N ALA A 204 11.24 -15.80 -0.13
CA ALA A 204 10.32 -16.14 -1.20
C ALA A 204 9.60 -14.89 -1.72
N ARG A 205 9.57 -14.74 -3.04
CA ARG A 205 8.88 -13.65 -3.74
C ARG A 205 7.50 -14.08 -4.20
N VAL A 206 6.70 -13.12 -4.63
CA VAL A 206 5.41 -13.42 -5.25
C VAL A 206 5.60 -14.35 -6.47
N GLU A 207 4.64 -15.25 -6.67
CA GLU A 207 4.59 -16.12 -7.84
C GLU A 207 4.53 -15.32 -9.15
N GLN A 208 5.39 -15.66 -10.11
CA GLN A 208 5.46 -14.96 -11.40
C GLN A 208 4.13 -15.01 -12.15
N SER A 209 3.38 -16.11 -12.01
CA SER A 209 2.05 -16.26 -12.61
C SER A 209 1.04 -15.22 -12.11
N LEU A 210 1.14 -14.77 -10.85
CA LEU A 210 0.32 -13.68 -10.34
C LEU A 210 0.75 -12.35 -10.94
N VAL A 211 2.05 -12.10 -11.06
CA VAL A 211 2.60 -10.88 -11.69
C VAL A 211 2.13 -10.78 -13.14
N ASP A 212 2.24 -11.88 -13.90
CA ASP A 212 1.79 -11.96 -15.28
C ASP A 212 0.28 -11.71 -15.40
N LEU A 213 -0.51 -12.21 -14.45
CA LEU A 213 -1.95 -11.97 -14.40
C LEU A 213 -2.29 -10.51 -14.08
N ALA A 214 -1.62 -9.91 -13.10
CA ALA A 214 -1.83 -8.53 -12.70
C ALA A 214 -1.41 -7.53 -13.78
N THR A 215 -0.38 -7.87 -14.56
CA THR A 215 0.17 -7.04 -15.65
C THR A 215 -0.37 -7.41 -17.03
N ARG A 216 -1.28 -8.38 -17.12
CA ARG A 216 -1.86 -8.89 -18.38
C ARG A 216 -2.47 -7.80 -19.25
N THR A 217 -2.95 -6.71 -18.65
CA THR A 217 -3.47 -5.55 -19.36
C THR A 217 -2.42 -4.44 -19.36
N PRO A 218 -1.54 -4.36 -20.38
CA PRO A 218 -0.40 -3.43 -20.40
C PRO A 218 -0.79 -1.95 -20.39
N ASN A 219 -2.07 -1.63 -20.62
CA ASN A 219 -2.61 -0.27 -20.61
C ASN A 219 -3.46 0.07 -19.39
N ALA A 220 -3.57 -0.82 -18.40
CA ALA A 220 -4.31 -0.52 -17.20
C ALA A 220 -3.44 0.34 -16.26
N PHE A 221 -4.03 1.39 -15.68
CA PHE A 221 -3.41 2.14 -14.59
C PHE A 221 -3.49 1.37 -13.25
N ALA A 222 -4.24 0.28 -13.19
CA ALA A 222 -4.32 -0.60 -12.04
C ALA A 222 -4.45 -2.06 -12.47
N GLY A 223 -3.77 -2.95 -11.76
CA GLY A 223 -3.78 -4.39 -11.98
C GLY A 223 -3.95 -5.13 -10.67
N PHE A 224 -4.66 -6.25 -10.70
CA PHE A 224 -4.81 -7.11 -9.52
C PHE A 224 -4.79 -8.58 -9.93
N ALA A 225 -4.22 -9.41 -9.08
CA ALA A 225 -4.22 -10.86 -9.23
C ALA A 225 -4.27 -11.50 -7.85
N GLY A 226 -4.90 -12.65 -7.74
CA GLY A 226 -4.83 -13.40 -6.49
C GLY A 226 -5.25 -14.85 -6.63
N ASN A 227 -4.64 -15.68 -5.80
CA ASN A 227 -4.97 -17.08 -5.60
C ASN A 227 -5.49 -17.24 -4.16
N LEU A 228 -6.81 -17.13 -3.99
CA LEU A 228 -7.43 -17.18 -2.67
C LEU A 228 -7.53 -18.63 -2.18
N PRO A 229 -6.99 -18.97 -0.98
CA PRO A 229 -7.23 -20.28 -0.41
C PRO A 229 -8.74 -20.48 -0.13
N PRO A 230 -9.26 -21.74 -0.15
CA PRO A 230 -10.70 -22.05 -0.07
C PRO A 230 -11.50 -21.53 1.15
N GLY A 231 -10.89 -20.80 2.09
CA GLY A 231 -11.56 -20.10 3.19
C GLY A 231 -11.50 -18.58 3.15
N ALA A 232 -10.56 -17.97 2.41
CA ALA A 232 -10.37 -16.52 2.38
C ALA A 232 -11.50 -15.79 1.64
N ALA A 233 -12.11 -16.44 0.66
CA ALA A 233 -13.24 -15.88 -0.09
C ALA A 233 -14.47 -15.57 0.81
N LYS A 234 -14.64 -16.29 1.93
CA LYS A 234 -15.75 -16.05 2.87
C LYS A 234 -15.60 -14.73 3.64
N SER A 235 -14.37 -14.26 3.87
CA SER A 235 -14.07 -12.98 4.51
C SER A 235 -14.21 -11.79 3.54
N PHE A 236 -14.01 -12.00 2.24
CA PHE A 236 -14.27 -11.01 1.20
C PHE A 236 -15.75 -11.00 0.79
N ARG A 237 -16.66 -10.71 1.73
CA ARG A 237 -18.01 -10.26 1.34
C ARG A 237 -17.91 -8.83 0.81
N LEU A 238 -17.52 -8.69 -0.46
CA LEU A 238 -17.74 -7.47 -1.23
C LEU A 238 -19.25 -7.24 -1.26
N GLY A 239 -19.70 -6.23 -0.53
CA GLY A 239 -21.11 -5.93 -0.34
C GLY A 239 -21.78 -5.59 -1.67
N ASN A 240 -22.36 -6.59 -2.33
CA ASN A 240 -23.45 -6.33 -3.25
C ASN A 240 -24.71 -6.21 -2.38
N GLY A 241 -24.93 -5.02 -1.83
CA GLY A 241 -26.20 -4.64 -1.27
C GLY A 241 -27.21 -4.64 -2.41
N ARG A 242 -27.87 -5.77 -2.61
CA ARG A 242 -29.04 -5.89 -3.48
C ARG A 242 -30.02 -4.78 -3.11
N ALA A 243 -30.23 -3.88 -4.08
CA ALA A 243 -31.49 -3.19 -4.23
C ALA A 243 -32.56 -4.27 -4.46
N ASP A 244 -33.30 -4.62 -3.42
CA ASP A 244 -34.56 -5.37 -3.51
C ASP A 244 -35.32 -5.19 -2.20
N LYS A 245 -36.02 -4.06 -2.08
CA LYS A 245 -37.46 -3.93 -1.76
C LYS A 245 -37.84 -2.49 -1.47
#